data_AF-A0AAN1YBK7-F1
#
_entry.id   AF-A0AAN1YBK7-F1
#
_cell.length_a   1.000
_cell.length_b   1.000
_cell.length_c   1.000
_cell.angle_alpha   90.00
_cell.angle_beta   90.00
_cell.angle_gamma   90.00
#
_symmetry.space_group_name_H-M   'P 1'
#
loop_
_entity.id
_entity.type
_entity.pdbx_description
1 polymer ?
#
loop_
_entity_poly.entity_id
_entity_poly.type
_entity_poly.pdbx_seq_one_letter_code
_entity_poly.pdbx_strand_id
1 'polypeptide(L)'
;MKKLFAALALAAVVAPVWAATQTVTLSVPGMTCASCPITVKHALSKVEGVSKTDVSFDKRQAVVTFDDAKTNVQKLTKATEDAGYPSSLKR
;
A
#
# COMPACT_ATOMS: atom_id res chain seq x y z
N MET A 1 45.57 30.09 -27.58
CA MET A 1 45.26 29.85 -26.15
C MET A 1 43.77 30.02 -25.92
N LYS A 2 42.99 28.92 -25.94
CA LYS A 2 41.64 28.82 -25.37
C LYS A 2 41.31 27.32 -25.30
N LYS A 3 41.89 26.65 -24.31
CA LYS A 3 41.59 25.26 -23.95
C LYS A 3 40.54 25.30 -22.85
N LEU A 4 39.32 24.83 -23.10
CA LEU A 4 38.36 24.41 -22.07
C LEU A 4 37.49 23.33 -22.75
N PHE A 5 37.98 22.10 -22.84
CA PHE A 5 37.77 21.01 -21.86
C PHE A 5 36.28 20.72 -21.62
N ALA A 6 35.85 19.65 -22.29
CA ALA A 6 34.64 18.89 -22.01
C ALA A 6 34.50 18.57 -20.52
N ALA A 7 33.28 18.63 -19.99
CA ALA A 7 32.95 18.02 -18.71
C ALA A 7 31.50 17.54 -18.68
N LEU A 8 31.40 16.21 -18.64
CA LEU A 8 30.41 15.38 -17.97
C LEU A 8 28.92 15.58 -18.29
N ALA A 9 28.43 14.66 -19.14
CA ALA A 9 27.09 14.13 -19.04
C ALA A 9 26.78 13.74 -17.58
N LEU A 10 25.86 14.46 -16.95
CA LEU A 10 25.21 14.05 -15.71
C LEU A 10 24.22 12.92 -16.06
N ALA A 11 24.72 11.73 -16.34
CA ALA A 11 23.93 10.52 -16.25
C ALA A 11 23.65 10.28 -14.76
N ALA A 12 22.67 11.01 -14.22
CA ALA A 12 22.05 10.62 -12.97
C ALA A 12 21.39 9.26 -13.23
N VAL A 13 22.10 8.20 -12.85
CA VAL A 13 21.57 6.86 -12.66
C VAL A 13 20.39 6.97 -11.70
N VAL A 14 19.21 7.20 -12.25
CA VAL A 14 17.95 6.88 -11.57
C VAL A 14 17.90 5.36 -11.55
N ALA A 15 18.61 4.76 -10.59
CA ALA A 15 18.26 3.42 -10.18
C ALA A 15 16.75 3.46 -9.90
N PRO A 16 15.92 2.61 -10.52
CA PRO A 16 14.55 2.51 -10.08
C PRO A 16 14.68 2.09 -8.62
N VAL A 17 14.33 3.00 -7.70
CA VAL A 17 14.02 2.63 -6.32
C VAL A 17 13.14 1.39 -6.47
N TRP A 18 13.64 0.24 -6.03
CA TRP A 18 12.99 -1.05 -6.21
C TRP A 18 11.68 -1.01 -5.43
N ALA A 19 10.65 -0.47 -6.07
CA ALA A 19 9.25 -0.55 -5.67
C ALA A 19 8.89 -2.03 -5.64
N ALA A 20 9.01 -2.64 -4.47
CA ALA A 20 8.68 -4.04 -4.29
C ALA A 20 7.19 -4.11 -4.00
N THR A 21 6.47 -4.94 -4.76
CA THR A 21 5.09 -5.25 -4.45
C THR A 21 5.06 -6.09 -3.17
N GLN A 22 4.54 -5.53 -2.09
CA GLN A 22 4.40 -6.18 -0.79
C GLN A 22 2.99 -6.73 -0.65
N THR A 23 2.85 -7.90 -0.04
CA THR A 23 1.54 -8.43 0.36
C THR A 23 1.50 -8.58 1.87
N VAL A 24 0.53 -7.92 2.50
CA VAL A 24 0.33 -7.96 3.95
C VAL A 24 -1.06 -8.43 4.30
N THR A 25 -1.21 -9.00 5.49
CA THR A 25 -2.52 -9.33 6.04
C THR A 25 -2.84 -8.39 7.19
N LEU A 26 -3.99 -7.75 7.12
CA LEU A 26 -4.54 -6.90 8.17
C LEU A 26 -5.63 -7.66 8.92
N SER A 27 -5.61 -7.60 10.25
CA SER A 27 -6.67 -8.07 11.12
C SER A 27 -7.68 -6.95 11.32
N VAL A 28 -8.96 -7.22 11.03
CA VAL A 28 -10.05 -6.24 11.07
C VAL A 28 -11.18 -6.78 11.97
N PRO A 29 -11.06 -6.66 13.30
CA PRO A 29 -12.01 -7.27 14.24
C PRO A 29 -13.42 -6.67 14.15
N GLY A 30 -13.56 -5.44 13.66
CA GLY A 30 -14.84 -4.73 13.51
C GLY A 30 -15.75 -5.22 12.37
N MET A 31 -15.36 -6.25 11.62
CA MET A 31 -16.23 -6.87 10.62
C MET A 31 -17.32 -7.73 11.28
N THR A 32 -18.40 -7.10 11.74
CA THR A 32 -19.53 -7.76 12.44
C THR A 32 -20.81 -7.85 11.61
N CYS A 33 -20.90 -7.18 10.45
CA CYS A 33 -22.04 -7.24 9.54
C CYS A 33 -21.63 -7.84 8.19
N ALA A 34 -22.57 -8.52 7.52
CA ALA A 34 -22.37 -9.12 6.20
C ALA A 34 -21.93 -8.10 5.12
N SER A 35 -22.26 -6.81 5.30
CA SER A 35 -21.85 -5.73 4.41
C SER A 35 -20.51 -5.07 4.78
N CYS A 36 -19.97 -5.31 5.99
CA CYS A 36 -18.68 -4.72 6.42
C CYS A 36 -17.50 -5.03 5.49
N PRO A 37 -17.34 -6.27 4.95
CA PRO A 37 -16.23 -6.59 4.06
C PRO A 37 -16.19 -5.73 2.79
N ILE A 38 -17.37 -5.33 2.29
CA ILE A 38 -17.49 -4.51 1.09
C ILE A 38 -16.90 -3.12 1.35
N THR A 39 -17.26 -2.50 2.48
CA THR A 39 -16.75 -1.18 2.88
C THR A 39 -15.23 -1.20 3.07
N VAL A 40 -14.70 -2.20 3.77
CA VAL A 40 -13.26 -2.37 4.00
C VAL A 40 -12.52 -2.54 2.67
N LYS A 41 -13.04 -3.39 1.78
CA LYS A 41 -12.46 -3.61 0.45
C LYS A 41 -12.43 -2.31 -0.36
N HIS A 42 -13.54 -1.58 -0.39
CA HIS A 42 -13.63 -0.30 -1.09
C HIS A 42 -12.67 0.75 -0.53
N ALA A 43 -12.51 0.83 0.79
CA ALA A 43 -11.57 1.75 1.42
C ALA A 43 -10.12 1.45 1.01
N LEU A 44 -9.72 0.18 1.08
CA LEU A 44 -8.37 -0.26 0.72
C LEU A 44 -8.07 -0.11 -0.78
N SER A 45 -9.05 -0.38 -1.66
CA SER A 45 -8.87 -0.22 -3.10
C SER A 45 -8.73 1.24 -3.55
N LYS A 46 -9.11 2.21 -2.71
CA LYS A 46 -8.91 3.65 -2.97
C LYS A 46 -7.51 4.15 -2.58
N VAL A 47 -6.74 3.35 -1.84
CA VAL A 47 -5.40 3.74 -1.42
C VAL A 47 -4.45 3.64 -2.62
N GLU A 48 -3.73 4.73 -2.89
CA GLU A 48 -2.80 4.79 -4.00
C GLU A 48 -1.70 3.73 -3.86
N GLY A 49 -1.42 2.98 -4.93
CA GLY A 49 -0.44 1.91 -4.93
C GLY A 49 -0.98 0.56 -4.47
N VAL A 50 -2.24 0.45 -4.07
CA VAL A 50 -2.88 -0.86 -3.87
C VAL A 50 -3.22 -1.48 -5.22
N SER A 51 -2.70 -2.68 -5.46
CA SER A 51 -2.93 -3.44 -6.70
C SER A 51 -3.98 -4.54 -6.51
N LYS A 52 -4.07 -5.10 -5.30
CA LYS A 52 -5.04 -6.17 -4.99
C LYS A 52 -5.54 -6.07 -3.55
N THR A 53 -6.82 -6.37 -3.35
CA THR A 53 -7.43 -6.44 -2.03
C THR A 53 -8.36 -7.65 -1.97
N ASP A 54 -8.12 -8.54 -1.01
CA ASP A 54 -8.96 -9.68 -0.69
C ASP A 54 -9.42 -9.56 0.76
N VAL A 55 -10.71 -9.68 1.02
CA VAL A 55 -11.28 -9.51 2.37
C VAL A 55 -12.09 -10.74 2.71
N SER A 56 -11.77 -11.36 3.83
CA SER A 56 -12.45 -12.55 4.35
C SER A 56 -13.20 -12.21 5.63
N PHE A 57 -14.53 -12.27 5.56
CA PHE A 57 -15.40 -12.09 6.72
C PHE A 57 -15.18 -13.18 7.77
N ASP A 58 -15.13 -14.45 7.34
CA ASP A 58 -14.95 -15.61 8.21
C ASP A 58 -13.67 -15.52 9.06
N LYS A 59 -12.59 -15.03 8.43
CA LYS A 59 -11.28 -14.87 9.09
C LYS A 59 -11.10 -13.50 9.75
N ARG A 60 -12.04 -12.56 9.54
CA ARG A 60 -11.95 -11.14 9.93
C ARG A 60 -10.63 -10.50 9.50
N GLN A 61 -10.22 -10.75 8.26
CA GLN A 61 -8.93 -10.35 7.71
C GLN A 61 -9.05 -9.71 6.34
N ALA A 62 -8.12 -8.81 6.04
CA ALA A 62 -7.94 -8.21 4.72
C ALA A 62 -6.51 -8.44 4.25
N VAL A 63 -6.33 -9.18 3.15
CA VAL A 63 -5.05 -9.36 2.47
C VAL A 63 -4.93 -8.27 1.41
N VAL A 64 -3.85 -7.49 1.48
CA VAL A 64 -3.63 -6.33 0.61
C VAL A 64 -2.28 -6.45 -0.04
N THR A 65 -2.27 -6.35 -1.36
CA THR A 65 -1.05 -6.25 -2.16
C THR A 65 -0.87 -4.82 -2.62
N PHE A 66 0.25 -4.20 -2.28
CA PHE A 66 0.53 -2.80 -2.57
C PHE A 66 1.99 -2.58 -2.95
N ASP A 67 2.24 -1.47 -3.63
CA ASP A 67 3.57 -0.95 -3.97
C ASP A 67 4.15 -0.17 -2.76
N ASP A 68 5.26 -0.64 -2.20
CA ASP A 68 5.88 -0.01 -1.02
C ASP A 68 6.47 1.39 -1.27
N ALA A 69 6.67 1.77 -2.54
CA ALA A 69 7.12 3.10 -2.90
C ALA A 69 5.98 4.13 -2.82
N LYS A 70 4.72 3.68 -2.90
CA LYS A 70 3.52 4.53 -2.92
C LYS A 70 2.73 4.45 -1.62
N THR A 71 2.67 3.26 -1.03
CA THR A 71 1.87 2.97 0.16
C THR A 71 2.64 2.17 1.20
N ASN A 72 2.18 2.24 2.44
CA ASN A 72 2.70 1.46 3.54
C ASN A 72 1.55 0.97 4.43
N VAL A 73 1.87 0.08 5.37
CA VAL A 73 0.89 -0.50 6.29
C VAL A 73 0.13 0.57 7.06
N GLN A 74 0.80 1.66 7.49
CA GLN A 74 0.15 2.74 8.25
C GLN A 74 -0.93 3.47 7.44
N LYS A 75 -0.69 3.72 6.15
CA LYS A 75 -1.69 4.29 5.24
C LYS A 75 -2.88 3.35 5.06
N LEU A 76 -2.62 2.04 4.96
CA LEU A 76 -3.68 1.04 4.84
C LEU A 76 -4.55 0.96 6.10
N THR A 77 -3.92 0.88 7.28
CA THR A 77 -4.66 0.86 8.55
C THR A 77 -5.45 2.14 8.77
N LYS A 78 -4.87 3.29 8.41
CA LYS A 78 -5.56 4.58 8.46
C LYS A 78 -6.77 4.62 7.51
N ALA A 79 -6.64 4.14 6.29
CA ALA A 79 -7.76 4.10 5.35
C ALA A 79 -8.92 3.23 5.85
N THR A 80 -8.62 2.11 6.51
CA THR A 80 -9.66 1.28 7.14
C THR A 80 -10.26 1.93 8.37
N GLU A 81 -9.46 2.64 9.19
CA GLU A 81 -9.92 3.37 10.37
C GLU A 81 -10.82 4.55 9.99
N ASP A 82 -10.44 5.34 8.99
CA ASP A 82 -11.23 6.44 8.44
C ASP A 82 -12.57 5.92 7.85
N ALA A 83 -12.64 4.64 7.45
CA ALA A 83 -13.85 3.96 7.03
C ALA A 83 -14.68 3.34 8.19
N GLY A 84 -14.25 3.53 9.44
CA GLY A 84 -14.91 3.00 10.64
C GLY A 84 -14.49 1.59 11.04
N TYR A 85 -13.43 1.04 10.43
CA TYR A 85 -12.91 -0.30 10.68
C TYR A 85 -11.43 -0.29 11.07
N PRO A 86 -11.10 0.04 12.33
CA PRO A 86 -9.73 -0.03 12.81
C PRO A 86 -9.11 -1.40 12.52
N SER A 87 -7.92 -1.41 11.93
CA SER A 87 -7.21 -2.63 11.58
C SER A 87 -5.75 -2.59 12.04
N SER A 88 -5.17 -3.77 12.20
CA SER A 88 -3.77 -3.93 12.61
C SER A 88 -3.06 -4.93 11.72
N LEU A 89 -1.73 -4.79 11.57
CA LEU A 89 -0.93 -5.77 10.85
C LEU A 89 -0.99 -7.12 11.58
N LYS A 90 -1.46 -8.15 10.88
CA LYS A 90 -1.47 -9.51 11.38
C LYS A 90 -0.06 -10.09 11.26
N ARG A 91 0.58 -10.33 12.40
CA ARG A 91 1.87 -11.03 12.49
C ARG A 91 1.71 -12.54 12.33
#